data_AF-A0ABD1WBD9-F1
#
_entry.id   AF-A0ABD1WBD9-F1
#
_cell.length_a   1.000
_cell.length_b   1.000
_cell.length_c   1.000
_cell.angle_alpha   90.00
_cell.angle_beta   90.00
_cell.angle_gamma   90.00
#
_symmetry.space_group_name_H-M   'P 1'
#
loop_
_entity.id
_entity.type
_entity.pdbx_description
1 polymer ?
#
loop_
_entity_poly.entity_id
_entity_poly.type
_entity_poly.pdbx_seq_one_letter_code
_entity_poly.pdbx_strand_id
1 'polypeptide(L)'
;MAFAVPLSKPNCPEKCGNVIIPYPFGIGQECSANPSFTIDCRNVTNPKTPFLSSLDLQVLEVSLRRGIVTVNQPVSPMNCSTQQKELSLGKSLFRTPFIFSRFYNVLVVLGCKNVVTLLTNETTAGVCMAVCRSSGYTPTDTSCNGVDCCKTNIPQLLQEQQIIYRSSDTNTRFCGYAFLVHEIWLLNDYKKYNGLQDNLSNPFDNKFVLAPVALDWEFPLADFELGICRNRPYYSSDGRILYNSSTILCRCKNGFDGNPYLKHGCQDIDECSNSTLNFCSYGKTCINNFGYYKCQKGKKSRVEMAFIAIGAGLGALILLVVAWRSYRVFRRIIKANQKKKFFKRNGGLLLEQRLSSTQNGVERTKLSSSKKLEQATDHFNVNRILGIGGQGTVYKGMLSDGRIVAVKKSQKVDEDDLEVFINEVVILSQINHRNVVKLLGCCLETEVSL
;
A
#
# COMPACT_ATOMS: atom_id res chain seq x y z
N MET A 1 -29.03 3.66 4.10
CA MET A 1 -29.54 3.14 2.82
C MET A 1 -28.78 3.87 1.72
N ALA A 2 -27.90 3.18 0.99
CA ALA A 2 -27.23 3.80 -0.15
C ALA A 2 -28.30 4.02 -1.23
N PHE A 3 -28.59 5.27 -1.57
CA PHE A 3 -29.46 5.57 -2.69
C PHE A 3 -28.75 5.10 -3.95
N ALA A 4 -29.42 4.28 -4.77
CA ALA A 4 -28.91 3.91 -6.08
C ALA A 4 -28.72 5.19 -6.90
N VAL A 5 -27.57 5.30 -7.57
CA VAL A 5 -27.24 6.48 -8.36
C VAL A 5 -28.24 6.58 -9.53
N PRO A 6 -29.00 7.67 -9.66
CA PRO A 6 -30.06 7.78 -10.66
C PRO A 6 -29.45 7.81 -12.05
N LEU A 7 -29.82 6.82 -12.87
CA LEU A 7 -29.36 6.71 -14.25
C LEU A 7 -30.34 7.36 -15.23
N SER A 8 -31.62 7.43 -14.90
CA SER A 8 -32.63 8.14 -15.70
C SER A 8 -32.91 9.54 -15.17
N LYS A 9 -33.65 10.32 -15.94
CA LYS A 9 -34.25 11.58 -15.47
C LYS A 9 -35.12 11.30 -14.23
N PRO A 10 -35.19 12.22 -13.23
CA PRO A 10 -36.03 12.03 -12.05
C PRO A 10 -37.49 11.75 -12.42
N ASN A 11 -38.14 10.84 -11.70
CA ASN A 11 -39.52 10.38 -11.94
C ASN A 11 -39.74 9.61 -13.26
N CYS A 12 -38.68 9.22 -13.96
CA CYS A 12 -38.77 8.40 -15.16
C CYS A 12 -38.40 6.94 -14.89
N PRO A 13 -38.97 5.98 -15.64
CA PRO A 13 -38.57 4.58 -15.52
C PRO A 13 -37.14 4.35 -16.02
N GLU A 14 -36.35 3.57 -15.27
CA GLU A 14 -34.95 3.28 -15.59
C GLU A 14 -34.73 2.05 -16.47
N LYS A 15 -35.73 1.17 -16.58
CA LYS A 15 -35.60 -0.11 -17.29
C LYS A 15 -36.78 -0.38 -18.19
N CYS A 16 -36.49 -0.92 -19.38
CA CYS A 16 -37.46 -1.54 -20.25
C CYS A 16 -37.05 -3.00 -20.47
N GLY A 17 -37.82 -3.91 -19.85
CA GLY A 17 -37.45 -5.31 -19.73
C GLY A 17 -36.10 -5.49 -19.02
N ASN A 18 -35.13 -6.09 -19.71
CA ASN A 18 -33.80 -6.34 -19.15
C ASN A 18 -32.78 -5.24 -19.47
N VAL A 19 -33.18 -4.19 -20.19
CA VAL A 19 -32.27 -3.13 -20.65
C VAL A 19 -32.43 -1.91 -19.75
N ILE A 20 -31.30 -1.40 -19.24
CA ILE A 20 -31.23 -0.13 -18.53
C ILE A 20 -31.25 1.00 -19.56
N ILE A 21 -32.11 1.99 -19.35
CA ILE A 21 -32.32 3.14 -20.22
C ILE A 21 -31.87 4.41 -19.47
N PRO A 22 -30.58 4.77 -19.56
CA PRO A 22 -30.07 5.98 -18.92
C PRO A 22 -30.31 7.23 -19.78
N TYR A 23 -30.43 8.38 -19.13
CA TYR A 23 -30.43 9.68 -19.81
C TYR A 23 -29.12 9.87 -20.62
N PRO A 24 -29.11 10.40 -21.86
CA PRO A 24 -30.17 11.16 -22.53
C PRO A 24 -31.32 10.33 -23.13
N PHE A 25 -31.22 9.00 -23.11
CA PHE A 25 -32.32 8.13 -23.50
C PHE A 25 -33.39 8.10 -22.41
N GLY A 26 -34.64 7.91 -22.81
CA GLY A 26 -35.74 7.86 -21.86
C GLY A 26 -36.95 7.12 -22.41
N ILE A 27 -37.68 6.44 -21.53
CA ILE A 27 -38.91 5.74 -21.89
C ILE A 27 -40.03 6.78 -21.99
N GLY A 28 -40.43 7.08 -23.23
CA GLY A 28 -41.34 8.19 -23.54
C GLY A 28 -40.63 9.55 -23.69
N GLN A 29 -41.28 10.46 -24.42
CA GLN A 29 -40.69 11.73 -24.85
C GLN A 29 -40.29 12.63 -23.68
N GLU A 30 -41.12 12.72 -22.64
CA GLU A 30 -40.88 13.52 -21.42
C GLU A 30 -39.63 13.10 -20.63
N CYS A 31 -39.22 11.85 -20.79
CA CYS A 31 -38.10 11.24 -20.09
C CYS A 31 -36.79 11.26 -20.88
N SER A 32 -36.88 11.46 -22.18
CA SER A 32 -35.72 11.58 -23.07
C SER A 32 -35.26 13.04 -23.21
N ALA A 33 -34.04 13.24 -23.66
CA ALA A 33 -33.52 14.58 -23.87
C ALA A 33 -34.14 15.29 -25.09
N ASN A 34 -34.47 14.53 -26.13
CA ASN A 34 -35.23 14.97 -27.30
C ASN A 34 -35.86 13.74 -28.00
N PRO A 35 -36.76 13.93 -28.99
CA PRO A 35 -37.45 12.82 -29.66
C PRO A 35 -36.54 11.75 -30.28
N SER A 36 -35.31 12.11 -30.69
CA SER A 36 -34.36 11.14 -31.25
C SER A 36 -33.87 10.12 -30.23
N PHE A 37 -33.88 10.45 -28.94
CA PHE A 37 -33.45 9.59 -27.83
C PHE A 37 -34.62 8.89 -27.12
N THR A 38 -35.84 9.03 -27.62
CA THR A 38 -37.02 8.38 -27.04
C THR A 38 -37.00 6.87 -27.28
N ILE A 39 -37.26 6.11 -26.21
CA ILE A 39 -37.39 4.66 -26.22
C ILE A 39 -38.87 4.27 -26.08
N ASP A 40 -39.36 3.48 -27.03
CA ASP A 40 -40.67 2.87 -27.02
C ASP A 40 -40.57 1.47 -26.41
N CYS A 41 -41.18 1.28 -25.24
CA CYS A 41 -41.16 0.00 -24.54
C CYS A 41 -42.38 -0.84 -24.93
N ARG A 42 -42.22 -1.73 -25.92
CA ARG A 42 -43.31 -2.48 -26.56
C ARG A 42 -43.51 -3.86 -25.93
N ASN A 43 -44.75 -4.33 -25.92
CA ASN A 43 -45.14 -5.67 -25.44
C ASN A 43 -44.98 -6.74 -26.55
N VAL A 44 -43.79 -6.86 -27.13
CA VAL A 44 -43.50 -7.88 -28.17
C VAL A 44 -43.13 -9.22 -27.51
N THR A 45 -42.32 -9.17 -26.45
CA THR A 45 -41.95 -10.32 -25.62
C THR A 45 -42.33 -10.07 -24.16
N ASN A 46 -42.25 -11.12 -23.33
CA ASN A 46 -42.25 -10.99 -21.88
C ASN A 46 -40.85 -11.38 -21.36
N PRO A 47 -40.03 -10.43 -20.86
CA PRO A 47 -40.34 -9.02 -20.56
C PRO A 47 -40.38 -8.11 -21.80
N LYS A 48 -40.89 -6.88 -21.62
CA LYS A 48 -41.06 -5.86 -22.68
C LYS A 48 -39.75 -5.57 -23.44
N THR A 49 -39.88 -5.19 -24.71
CA THR A 49 -38.76 -4.95 -25.62
C THR A 49 -38.60 -3.46 -25.91
N PRO A 50 -37.41 -2.86 -25.70
CA PRO A 50 -37.16 -1.47 -26.03
C PRO A 50 -36.86 -1.26 -27.51
N PHE A 51 -37.47 -0.24 -28.10
CA PHE A 51 -37.20 0.22 -29.46
C PHE A 51 -36.80 1.68 -29.44
N LEU A 52 -35.77 2.05 -30.20
CA LEU A 52 -35.39 3.44 -30.41
C LEU A 52 -36.40 4.05 -31.40
N SER A 53 -37.24 4.98 -30.92
CA SER A 53 -38.42 5.45 -31.64
C SER A 53 -38.08 6.09 -33.00
N SER A 54 -37.00 6.88 -33.05
CA SER A 54 -36.51 7.58 -34.24
C SER A 54 -36.05 6.68 -35.39
N LEU A 55 -35.57 5.47 -35.07
CA LEU A 55 -35.08 4.51 -36.06
C LEU A 55 -35.98 3.26 -36.16
N ASP A 56 -36.88 3.07 -35.20
CA ASP A 56 -37.65 1.84 -35.02
C ASP A 56 -36.75 0.59 -35.07
N LEU A 57 -35.71 0.59 -34.23
CA LEU A 57 -34.75 -0.52 -34.06
C LEU A 57 -34.75 -0.98 -32.60
N GLN A 58 -34.70 -2.29 -32.38
CA GLN A 58 -34.63 -2.86 -31.05
C GLN A 58 -33.31 -2.46 -30.38
N VAL A 59 -33.39 -1.94 -29.16
CA VAL A 59 -32.21 -1.63 -28.32
C VAL A 59 -31.83 -2.86 -27.52
N LEU A 60 -30.54 -3.19 -27.51
CA LEU A 60 -29.98 -4.29 -26.73
C LEU A 60 -29.28 -3.81 -25.47
N GLU A 61 -28.54 -2.70 -25.57
CA GLU A 61 -27.77 -2.14 -24.47
C GLU A 61 -27.54 -0.64 -24.71
N VAL A 62 -27.57 0.16 -23.64
CA VAL A 62 -27.07 1.54 -23.65
C VAL A 62 -25.90 1.63 -22.67
N SER A 63 -24.72 1.97 -23.17
CA SER A 63 -23.51 2.07 -22.34
C SER A 63 -23.05 3.52 -22.27
N LEU A 64 -23.26 4.18 -21.13
CA LEU A 64 -22.74 5.54 -20.89
C LEU A 64 -21.21 5.56 -20.88
N ARG A 65 -20.59 4.57 -20.22
CA ARG A 65 -19.14 4.44 -20.11
C ARG A 65 -18.47 4.32 -21.48
N ARG A 66 -19.08 3.55 -22.38
CA ARG A 66 -18.62 3.38 -23.76
C ARG A 66 -19.25 4.37 -24.72
N GLY A 67 -20.17 5.25 -24.31
CA GLY A 67 -20.92 6.15 -25.18
C GLY A 67 -21.51 5.51 -26.44
N ILE A 68 -22.05 4.30 -26.33
CA ILE A 68 -22.67 3.59 -27.46
C ILE A 68 -24.04 3.03 -27.10
N VAL A 69 -24.97 3.05 -28.06
CA VAL A 69 -26.23 2.32 -28.00
C VAL A 69 -26.17 1.17 -28.98
N THR A 70 -26.34 -0.05 -28.48
CA THR A 70 -26.34 -1.24 -29.32
C THR A 70 -27.76 -1.56 -29.76
N VAL A 71 -27.98 -1.66 -31.08
CA VAL A 71 -29.29 -1.95 -31.68
C VAL A 71 -29.22 -3.10 -32.66
N ASN A 72 -30.32 -3.82 -32.88
CA ASN A 72 -30.42 -4.81 -33.93
C ASN A 72 -30.73 -4.15 -35.28
N GLN A 73 -29.87 -4.36 -36.27
CA GLN A 73 -30.06 -3.94 -37.67
C GLN A 73 -30.45 -5.15 -38.54
N PRO A 74 -31.28 -4.96 -39.59
CA PRO A 74 -31.52 -5.98 -40.60
C PRO A 74 -30.25 -6.40 -41.33
N VAL A 75 -30.11 -7.70 -41.55
CA VAL A 75 -29.06 -8.29 -42.36
C VAL A 75 -29.54 -8.45 -43.80
N SER A 76 -28.72 -8.08 -44.78
CA SER A 76 -29.08 -8.12 -46.19
C SER A 76 -28.46 -9.33 -46.90
N PRO A 77 -29.26 -10.29 -47.42
CA PRO A 77 -28.75 -11.33 -48.29
C PRO A 77 -28.32 -10.76 -49.65
N MET A 78 -27.24 -11.28 -50.21
CA MET A 78 -26.73 -10.90 -51.52
C MET A 78 -27.22 -11.87 -52.58
N ASN A 79 -27.86 -11.34 -53.62
CA ASN A 79 -28.25 -12.14 -54.79
C ASN A 79 -27.04 -12.35 -55.70
N CYS A 80 -26.75 -13.60 -56.06
CA CYS A 80 -25.67 -13.96 -56.98
C CYS A 80 -25.75 -13.16 -58.29
N SER A 81 -24.62 -12.61 -58.72
CA SER A 81 -24.53 -11.82 -59.95
C SER A 81 -23.09 -11.55 -60.35
N THR A 82 -22.75 -11.89 -61.59
CA THR A 82 -21.48 -11.52 -62.20
C THR A 82 -21.40 -10.05 -62.58
N GLN A 83 -22.55 -9.37 -62.69
CA GLN A 83 -22.65 -7.92 -62.83
C GLN A 83 -22.57 -7.24 -61.47
N GLN A 84 -22.00 -6.04 -61.42
CA GLN A 84 -21.99 -5.21 -60.23
C GLN A 84 -23.42 -4.84 -59.82
N LYS A 85 -23.72 -4.99 -58.54
CA LYS A 85 -25.00 -4.61 -57.94
C LYS A 85 -24.76 -3.67 -56.78
N GLU A 86 -25.62 -2.67 -56.67
CA GLU A 86 -25.69 -1.78 -55.51
C GLU A 86 -26.68 -2.35 -54.50
N LEU A 87 -26.32 -2.25 -53.22
CA LEU A 87 -27.16 -2.69 -52.11
C LEU A 87 -27.02 -1.72 -50.94
N SER A 88 -28.15 -1.22 -50.45
CA SER A 88 -28.20 -0.51 -49.16
C SER A 88 -28.33 -1.52 -48.03
N LEU A 89 -27.53 -1.36 -46.99
CA LEU A 89 -27.53 -2.22 -45.81
C LEU A 89 -28.31 -1.58 -44.67
N GLY A 90 -29.18 -2.36 -44.04
CA GLY A 90 -29.93 -1.93 -42.85
C GLY A 90 -30.75 -0.63 -43.04
N LYS A 91 -31.05 0.03 -41.93
CA LYS A 91 -31.67 1.36 -41.87
C LYS A 91 -30.62 2.47 -41.88
N SER A 92 -30.85 3.50 -42.70
CA SER A 92 -30.08 4.75 -42.72
C SER A 92 -30.24 5.50 -41.39
N LEU A 93 -29.14 6.09 -40.90
CA LEU A 93 -29.10 6.97 -39.73
C LEU A 93 -29.15 8.44 -40.12
N PHE A 94 -29.31 8.75 -41.41
CA PHE A 94 -29.33 10.12 -41.92
C PHE A 94 -30.41 10.95 -41.21
N ARG A 95 -30.08 12.21 -40.88
CA ARG A 95 -30.94 13.13 -40.09
C ARG A 95 -31.23 12.69 -38.65
N THR A 96 -30.48 11.74 -38.11
CA THR A 96 -30.50 11.39 -36.69
C THR A 96 -29.19 11.79 -36.02
N PRO A 97 -29.14 11.92 -34.67
CA PRO A 97 -27.90 12.19 -33.96
C PRO A 97 -26.99 10.95 -33.87
N PHE A 98 -27.32 9.84 -34.55
CA PHE A 98 -26.59 8.58 -34.45
C PHE A 98 -25.64 8.38 -35.61
N ILE A 99 -24.52 7.71 -35.32
CA ILE A 99 -23.48 7.35 -36.29
C ILE A 99 -23.02 5.92 -36.00
N PHE A 100 -22.71 5.13 -37.03
CA PHE A 100 -22.13 3.81 -36.80
C PHE A 100 -20.74 3.93 -36.18
N SER A 101 -20.54 3.32 -35.01
CA SER A 101 -19.28 3.44 -34.29
C SER A 101 -18.16 2.66 -34.98
N ARG A 102 -17.16 3.37 -35.52
CA ARG A 102 -15.99 2.75 -36.16
C ARG A 102 -15.13 1.88 -35.24
N PHE A 103 -15.26 2.08 -33.93
CA PHE A 103 -14.44 1.39 -32.93
C PHE A 103 -15.03 0.04 -32.52
N TYR A 104 -16.33 -0.14 -32.75
CA TYR A 104 -17.06 -1.32 -32.30
C TYR A 104 -17.65 -2.11 -33.46
N ASN A 105 -17.87 -1.48 -34.62
CA ASN A 105 -18.45 -2.14 -35.79
C ASN A 105 -17.45 -2.41 -36.90
N VAL A 106 -17.67 -3.53 -37.59
CA VAL A 106 -16.97 -3.94 -38.80
C VAL A 106 -17.99 -4.36 -39.86
N LEU A 107 -17.71 -4.06 -41.12
CA LEU A 107 -18.48 -4.60 -42.24
C LEU A 107 -18.05 -6.05 -42.43
N VAL A 108 -19.02 -6.96 -42.47
CA VAL A 108 -18.78 -8.39 -42.66
C VAL A 108 -19.49 -8.85 -43.92
N VAL A 109 -18.79 -9.69 -44.67
CA VAL A 109 -19.34 -10.44 -45.78
C VAL A 109 -19.19 -11.91 -45.45
N LEU A 110 -20.29 -12.64 -45.39
CA LEU A 110 -20.31 -14.10 -45.26
C LEU A 110 -20.60 -14.71 -46.63
N GLY A 111 -19.96 -15.83 -46.95
CA GLY A 111 -20.00 -16.48 -48.27
C GLY A 111 -18.69 -16.31 -49.02
N CYS A 112 -18.52 -17.06 -50.12
CA CYS A 112 -17.30 -17.03 -50.94
C CYS A 112 -17.56 -16.58 -52.38
N LYS A 113 -16.48 -16.35 -53.15
CA LYS A 113 -16.51 -15.78 -54.52
C LYS A 113 -17.13 -14.38 -54.59
N ASN A 114 -17.07 -13.64 -53.48
CA ASN A 114 -17.67 -12.31 -53.37
C ASN A 114 -16.59 -11.25 -53.27
N VAL A 115 -16.80 -10.15 -54.01
CA VAL A 115 -16.05 -8.90 -53.84
C VAL A 115 -17.08 -7.83 -53.48
N VAL A 116 -16.89 -7.20 -52.33
CA VAL A 116 -17.75 -6.15 -51.80
C VAL A 116 -16.93 -4.89 -51.56
N THR A 117 -17.44 -3.77 -52.05
CA THR A 117 -16.86 -2.45 -51.92
C THR A 117 -17.81 -1.59 -51.09
N LEU A 118 -17.33 -1.05 -49.98
CA LEU A 118 -18.05 -0.08 -49.17
C LEU A 118 -17.89 1.31 -49.77
N LEU A 119 -19.00 1.99 -50.02
CA LEU A 119 -19.04 3.34 -50.54
C LEU A 119 -19.19 4.36 -49.42
N THR A 120 -18.63 5.54 -49.65
CA THR A 120 -18.93 6.79 -48.93
C THR A 120 -19.21 7.90 -49.91
N ASN A 121 -19.78 9.00 -49.42
CA ASN A 121 -20.11 10.18 -50.24
C ASN A 121 -18.91 10.76 -51.02
N GLU A 122 -17.67 10.50 -50.57
CA GLU A 122 -16.47 11.09 -51.15
C GLU A 122 -15.62 10.09 -51.94
N THR A 123 -15.56 8.80 -51.54
CA THR A 123 -14.72 7.76 -52.19
C THR A 123 -15.13 6.32 -51.80
N THR A 124 -14.44 5.32 -52.38
CA THR A 124 -14.39 3.94 -51.87
C THR A 124 -13.75 3.91 -50.47
N ALA A 125 -14.53 3.52 -49.46
CA ALA A 125 -14.07 3.47 -48.08
C ALA A 125 -13.36 2.16 -47.70
N GLY A 126 -13.66 1.07 -48.39
CA GLY A 126 -13.03 -0.21 -48.12
C GLY A 126 -13.45 -1.30 -49.10
N VAL A 127 -12.62 -2.32 -49.25
CA VAL A 127 -12.90 -3.49 -50.08
C VAL A 127 -12.76 -4.75 -49.23
N CYS A 128 -13.65 -5.71 -49.47
CA CYS A 128 -13.74 -6.98 -48.77
C CYS A 128 -13.86 -8.08 -49.83
N MET A 129 -12.90 -9.00 -49.86
CA MET A 129 -12.89 -10.14 -50.79
C MET A 129 -12.92 -11.44 -50.00
N ALA A 130 -13.86 -12.32 -50.36
CA ALA A 130 -13.99 -13.64 -49.75
C ALA A 130 -13.80 -14.74 -50.80
N VAL A 131 -12.79 -15.59 -50.63
CA VAL A 131 -12.47 -16.74 -51.49
C VAL A 131 -13.00 -18.03 -50.89
N CYS A 132 -13.25 -19.06 -51.71
CA CYS A 132 -13.81 -20.32 -51.20
C CYS A 132 -12.72 -21.18 -50.55
N ARG A 133 -13.10 -21.92 -49.51
CA ARG A 133 -12.24 -22.96 -48.94
C ARG A 133 -12.03 -24.11 -49.91
N SER A 134 -10.84 -24.71 -49.87
CA SER A 134 -10.53 -25.95 -50.60
C SER A 134 -11.17 -27.16 -49.91
N SER A 135 -11.75 -28.07 -50.68
CA SER A 135 -12.41 -29.28 -50.18
C SER A 135 -11.43 -30.18 -49.41
N GLY A 136 -11.70 -30.45 -48.12
CA GLY A 136 -10.92 -31.39 -47.30
C GLY A 136 -10.34 -30.83 -45.99
N TYR A 137 -10.51 -29.54 -45.70
CA TYR A 137 -10.04 -28.92 -44.46
C TYR A 137 -11.19 -28.64 -43.49
N THR A 138 -11.20 -29.31 -42.34
CA THR A 138 -12.13 -29.01 -41.23
C THR A 138 -11.57 -27.86 -40.39
N PRO A 139 -12.33 -26.79 -40.10
CA PRO A 139 -11.78 -25.62 -39.43
C PRO A 139 -11.51 -25.89 -37.96
N THR A 140 -10.29 -25.60 -37.51
CA THR A 140 -10.00 -25.32 -36.09
C THR A 140 -10.04 -23.82 -35.80
N ASP A 141 -9.85 -22.97 -36.82
CA ASP A 141 -9.79 -21.51 -36.68
C ASP A 141 -11.09 -20.84 -37.16
N THR A 142 -11.61 -19.95 -36.33
CA THR A 142 -12.91 -19.29 -36.46
C THR A 142 -12.79 -17.85 -36.95
N SER A 143 -11.58 -17.43 -37.30
CA SER A 143 -11.26 -16.06 -37.66
C SER A 143 -11.66 -15.74 -39.10
N CYS A 144 -12.36 -14.61 -39.28
CA CYS A 144 -12.86 -14.18 -40.56
C CYS A 144 -11.77 -13.48 -41.40
N ASN A 145 -10.97 -14.29 -42.10
CA ASN A 145 -9.69 -13.87 -42.68
C ASN A 145 -9.67 -13.85 -44.23
N GLY A 146 -10.82 -13.78 -44.88
CA GLY A 146 -10.92 -13.78 -46.35
C GLY A 146 -11.25 -15.14 -46.95
N VAL A 147 -11.38 -16.21 -46.17
CA VAL A 147 -11.83 -17.53 -46.62
C VAL A 147 -13.25 -17.79 -46.12
N ASP A 148 -14.20 -17.95 -47.05
CA ASP A 148 -15.66 -18.04 -46.84
C ASP A 148 -16.31 -16.88 -46.07
N CYS A 149 -15.52 -15.91 -45.63
CA CYS A 149 -15.98 -14.62 -45.18
C CYS A 149 -14.84 -13.61 -45.23
N CYS A 150 -15.18 -12.33 -45.23
CA CYS A 150 -14.21 -11.26 -45.04
C CYS A 150 -14.80 -10.17 -44.14
N LYS A 151 -13.92 -9.39 -43.50
CA LYS A 151 -14.32 -8.20 -42.75
C LYS A 151 -13.47 -7.00 -43.11
N THR A 152 -14.03 -5.82 -43.03
CA THR A 152 -13.31 -4.56 -43.21
C THR A 152 -13.81 -3.49 -42.25
N ASN A 153 -12.93 -2.55 -41.89
CA ASN A 153 -13.26 -1.45 -41.00
C ASN A 153 -14.15 -0.44 -41.71
N ILE A 154 -15.02 0.22 -40.95
CA ILE A 154 -15.83 1.31 -41.48
C ILE A 154 -15.12 2.66 -41.38
N PRO A 155 -15.41 3.58 -42.32
CA PRO A 155 -14.94 4.95 -42.26
C PRO A 155 -15.59 5.69 -41.09
N GLN A 156 -15.09 6.88 -40.82
CA GLN A 156 -15.69 7.75 -39.81
C GLN A 156 -17.00 8.37 -40.29
N LEU A 157 -17.83 8.79 -39.33
CA LEU A 157 -19.06 9.55 -39.61
C LEU A 157 -20.04 8.83 -40.56
N LEU A 158 -19.93 7.49 -40.64
CA LEU A 158 -20.81 6.68 -41.46
C LEU A 158 -22.23 6.70 -40.89
N GLN A 159 -23.16 7.28 -41.64
CA GLN A 159 -24.61 7.27 -41.32
C GLN A 159 -25.42 6.44 -42.32
N GLU A 160 -24.89 6.25 -43.53
CA GLU A 160 -25.52 5.44 -44.56
C GLU A 160 -24.58 4.32 -44.98
N GLN A 161 -25.15 3.15 -45.25
CA GLN A 161 -24.40 1.96 -45.56
C GLN A 161 -24.73 1.53 -46.98
N GLN A 162 -23.90 1.95 -47.94
CA GLN A 162 -24.06 1.56 -49.34
C GLN A 162 -22.88 0.71 -49.77
N ILE A 163 -23.17 -0.43 -50.39
CA ILE A 163 -22.14 -1.31 -50.94
C ILE A 163 -22.38 -1.56 -52.42
N ILE A 164 -21.28 -1.74 -53.15
CA ILE A 164 -21.28 -2.38 -54.46
C ILE A 164 -20.73 -3.77 -54.27
N TYR A 165 -21.40 -4.77 -54.81
CA TYR A 165 -20.90 -6.14 -54.75
C TYR A 165 -20.96 -6.83 -56.11
N ARG A 166 -20.10 -7.83 -56.25
CA ARG A 166 -20.04 -8.75 -57.40
C ARG A 166 -19.75 -10.15 -56.88
N SER A 167 -20.46 -11.14 -57.41
CA SER A 167 -20.22 -12.55 -57.13
C SER A 167 -19.87 -13.31 -58.40
N SER A 168 -18.84 -14.15 -58.33
CA SER A 168 -18.50 -15.06 -59.43
C SER A 168 -19.30 -16.37 -59.37
N ASP A 169 -20.13 -16.58 -58.35
CA ASP A 169 -21.06 -17.70 -58.32
C ASP A 169 -22.36 -17.34 -59.06
N THR A 170 -22.83 -18.25 -59.92
CA THR A 170 -24.07 -18.14 -60.69
C THR A 170 -25.02 -19.30 -60.44
N ASN A 171 -24.58 -20.33 -59.72
CA ASN A 171 -25.31 -21.59 -59.59
C ASN A 171 -26.34 -21.56 -58.45
N THR A 172 -26.29 -20.53 -57.61
CA THR A 172 -27.09 -20.36 -56.41
C THR A 172 -27.90 -19.07 -56.50
N ARG A 173 -29.04 -19.00 -55.79
CA ARG A 173 -29.88 -17.79 -55.76
C ARG A 173 -29.25 -16.68 -54.90
N PHE A 174 -28.69 -17.06 -53.77
CA PHE A 174 -27.98 -16.18 -52.83
C PHE A 174 -26.51 -16.59 -52.75
N CYS A 175 -25.60 -15.62 -52.70
CA CYS A 175 -24.15 -15.84 -52.57
C CYS A 175 -23.62 -15.53 -51.17
N GLY A 176 -24.52 -15.28 -50.20
CA GLY A 176 -24.19 -15.00 -48.81
C GLY A 176 -24.82 -13.70 -48.31
N TYR A 177 -24.18 -13.08 -47.32
CA TYR A 177 -24.72 -11.90 -46.62
C TYR A 177 -23.69 -10.77 -46.56
N ALA A 178 -24.16 -9.53 -46.60
CA ALA A 178 -23.37 -8.37 -46.23
C ALA A 178 -24.11 -7.56 -45.17
N PHE A 179 -23.43 -7.20 -44.09
CA PHE A 179 -24.03 -6.46 -42.98
C PHE A 179 -22.96 -5.82 -42.09
N LEU A 180 -23.35 -4.76 -41.39
CA LEU A 180 -22.54 -4.19 -40.32
C LEU A 180 -22.86 -4.88 -39.00
N VAL A 181 -21.83 -5.10 -38.18
CA VAL A 181 -21.99 -5.80 -36.91
C VAL A 181 -20.97 -5.37 -35.86
N HIS A 182 -21.38 -5.44 -34.60
CA HIS A 182 -20.50 -5.29 -33.45
C HIS A 182 -19.45 -6.42 -33.43
N GLU A 183 -18.17 -6.09 -33.48
CA GLU A 183 -17.08 -7.05 -33.70
C GLU A 183 -17.01 -8.14 -32.62
N ILE A 184 -17.18 -7.78 -31.35
CA ILE A 184 -17.21 -8.75 -30.24
C ILE A 184 -18.32 -9.80 -30.43
N TRP A 185 -19.49 -9.39 -30.92
CA TRP A 185 -20.59 -10.32 -31.19
C TRP A 185 -20.25 -11.27 -32.35
N LEU A 186 -19.56 -10.77 -33.39
CA LEU A 186 -19.06 -11.61 -34.49
C LEU A 186 -18.05 -12.65 -34.00
N LEU A 187 -17.31 -12.43 -32.92
CA LEU A 187 -16.38 -13.44 -32.41
C LEU A 187 -17.10 -14.56 -31.63
N ASN A 188 -18.17 -14.20 -30.91
CA ASN A 188 -18.75 -15.09 -29.91
C ASN A 188 -20.06 -15.76 -30.36
N ASP A 189 -20.88 -15.07 -31.16
CA ASP A 189 -22.32 -15.36 -31.21
C ASP A 189 -22.87 -15.68 -32.60
N TYR A 190 -22.25 -15.23 -33.70
CA TYR A 190 -22.83 -15.48 -35.05
C TYR A 190 -22.93 -16.98 -35.38
N LYS A 191 -22.10 -17.82 -34.76
CA LYS A 191 -22.15 -19.27 -34.97
C LYS A 191 -23.39 -19.92 -34.37
N LYS A 192 -24.19 -19.25 -33.54
CA LYS A 192 -25.43 -19.83 -32.98
C LYS A 192 -26.48 -20.17 -34.05
N TYR A 193 -26.34 -19.65 -35.26
CA TYR A 193 -27.24 -19.93 -36.37
C TYR A 193 -26.77 -21.17 -37.14
N ASN A 194 -27.57 -22.24 -37.10
CA ASN A 194 -27.21 -23.53 -37.68
C ASN A 194 -26.87 -23.42 -39.18
N GLY A 195 -27.60 -22.61 -39.96
CA GLY A 195 -27.31 -22.43 -41.39
C GLY A 195 -25.98 -21.71 -41.67
N LEU A 196 -25.41 -21.01 -40.69
CA LEU A 196 -24.08 -20.42 -40.77
C LEU A 196 -22.97 -21.42 -40.37
N GLN A 197 -23.31 -22.57 -39.79
CA GLN A 197 -22.35 -23.64 -39.47
C GLN A 197 -22.25 -24.68 -40.60
N ASP A 198 -23.37 -24.98 -41.26
CA ASP A 198 -23.48 -26.10 -42.21
C ASP A 198 -22.73 -25.85 -43.53
N ASN A 199 -22.79 -24.63 -44.07
CA ASN A 199 -22.10 -24.28 -45.31
C ASN A 199 -21.71 -22.79 -45.34
N LEU A 200 -20.48 -22.49 -44.91
CA LEU A 200 -19.94 -21.12 -44.95
C LEU A 200 -19.68 -20.61 -46.38
N SER A 201 -19.57 -21.47 -47.38
CA SER A 201 -19.35 -21.06 -48.78
C SER A 201 -20.62 -20.49 -49.41
N ASN A 202 -21.81 -20.96 -49.00
CA ASN A 202 -23.09 -20.31 -49.27
C ASN A 202 -24.00 -20.37 -48.02
N PRO A 203 -23.78 -19.46 -47.06
CA PRO A 203 -24.52 -19.47 -45.82
C PRO A 203 -25.84 -18.75 -46.07
N PHE A 204 -26.92 -19.48 -46.32
CA PHE A 204 -28.28 -18.93 -46.27
C PHE A 204 -29.02 -19.54 -45.10
N ASP A 205 -29.41 -18.70 -44.14
CA ASP A 205 -30.24 -19.05 -43.01
C ASP A 205 -31.39 -18.06 -42.92
N ASN A 206 -32.62 -18.54 -43.10
CA ASN A 206 -33.82 -17.70 -43.02
C ASN A 206 -34.07 -17.12 -41.63
N LYS A 207 -33.40 -17.65 -40.59
CA LYS A 207 -33.44 -17.12 -39.22
C LYS A 207 -32.39 -16.03 -38.98
N PHE A 208 -31.39 -15.89 -39.84
CA PHE A 208 -30.37 -14.87 -39.72
C PHE A 208 -30.82 -13.56 -40.36
N VAL A 209 -31.68 -12.83 -39.62
CA VAL A 209 -32.35 -11.62 -40.12
C VAL A 209 -31.81 -10.35 -39.46
N LEU A 210 -31.22 -10.47 -38.27
CA LEU A 210 -30.76 -9.33 -37.47
C LEU A 210 -29.34 -9.54 -36.97
N ALA A 211 -28.56 -8.45 -36.98
CA ALA A 211 -27.23 -8.38 -36.40
C ALA A 211 -27.10 -7.13 -35.51
N PRO A 212 -26.45 -7.23 -34.34
CA PRO A 212 -26.28 -6.10 -33.45
C PRO A 212 -25.21 -5.14 -33.97
N VAL A 213 -25.48 -3.83 -33.90
CA VAL A 213 -24.55 -2.76 -34.25
C VAL A 213 -24.45 -1.77 -33.10
N ALA A 214 -23.28 -1.18 -32.89
CA ALA A 214 -23.06 -0.12 -31.91
C ALA A 214 -23.15 1.27 -32.56
N LEU A 215 -24.03 2.13 -32.07
CA LEU A 215 -24.14 3.50 -32.55
C LEU A 215 -23.49 4.45 -31.55
N ASP A 216 -22.59 5.31 -32.02
CA ASP A 216 -22.23 6.52 -31.30
C ASP A 216 -23.40 7.51 -31.42
N TRP A 217 -23.56 8.41 -30.45
CA TRP A 217 -24.56 9.48 -30.51
C TRP A 217 -23.94 10.85 -30.29
N GLU A 218 -24.54 11.85 -30.92
CA GLU A 218 -24.25 13.26 -30.72
C GLU A 218 -25.24 13.85 -29.74
N PHE A 219 -24.71 14.51 -28.71
CA PHE A 219 -25.54 15.15 -27.71
C PHE A 219 -24.99 16.56 -27.42
N PRO A 220 -25.74 17.63 -27.75
CA PRO A 220 -25.32 18.98 -27.46
C PRO A 220 -25.39 19.18 -25.94
N LEU A 221 -24.28 19.60 -25.34
CA LEU A 221 -24.17 19.74 -23.90
C LEU A 221 -23.89 21.19 -23.52
N ALA A 222 -24.56 21.62 -22.45
CA ALA A 222 -24.16 22.78 -21.64
C ALA A 222 -23.09 22.34 -20.63
N ASP A 223 -22.37 23.26 -19.99
CA ASP A 223 -21.34 22.93 -19.00
C ASP A 223 -21.92 22.17 -17.77
N PHE A 224 -21.27 21.06 -17.36
CA PHE A 224 -21.65 20.26 -16.18
C PHE A 224 -20.53 20.25 -15.13
N GLU A 225 -20.88 20.43 -13.85
CA GLU A 225 -19.91 20.66 -12.76
C GLU A 225 -19.02 19.44 -12.41
N LEU A 226 -19.57 18.22 -12.43
CA LEU A 226 -18.90 16.98 -12.00
C LEU A 226 -18.67 15.97 -13.13
N GLY A 227 -19.11 16.29 -14.35
CA GLY A 227 -18.83 15.53 -15.56
C GLY A 227 -17.60 16.07 -16.30
N ILE A 228 -16.94 15.23 -17.07
CA ILE A 228 -15.98 15.64 -18.09
C ILE A 228 -16.48 15.09 -19.42
N CYS A 229 -16.73 16.00 -20.35
CA CYS A 229 -17.13 15.69 -21.71
C CYS A 229 -15.95 15.98 -22.63
N ARG A 230 -15.57 15.00 -23.45
CA ARG A 230 -14.48 15.15 -24.43
C ARG A 230 -14.94 14.61 -25.76
N ASN A 231 -14.55 15.29 -26.83
CA ASN A 231 -14.67 14.77 -28.18
C ASN A 231 -13.89 13.46 -28.26
N ARG A 232 -14.47 12.46 -28.92
CA ARG A 232 -13.73 11.22 -29.17
C ARG A 232 -12.50 11.54 -30.03
N PRO A 233 -11.28 11.19 -29.60
CA PRO A 233 -10.09 11.47 -30.38
C PRO A 233 -10.19 10.77 -31.74
N TYR A 234 -9.94 11.51 -32.82
CA TYR A 234 -9.79 10.95 -34.16
C TYR A 234 -8.34 11.04 -34.61
N TYR A 235 -7.86 9.96 -35.23
CA TYR A 235 -6.59 9.93 -35.95
C TYR A 235 -6.81 10.23 -37.44
N SER A 236 -6.38 11.40 -37.87
CA SER A 236 -6.26 11.74 -39.28
C SER A 236 -5.40 10.70 -40.03
N SER A 237 -5.56 10.62 -41.34
CA SER A 237 -4.78 9.72 -42.22
C SER A 237 -3.26 9.96 -42.11
N ASP A 238 -2.84 11.14 -41.66
CA ASP A 238 -1.45 11.52 -41.34
C ASP A 238 -1.01 11.21 -39.89
N GLY A 239 -1.86 10.51 -39.11
CA GLY A 239 -1.59 10.12 -37.73
C GLY A 239 -1.82 11.21 -36.67
N ARG A 240 -2.28 12.41 -37.05
CA ARG A 240 -2.56 13.50 -36.09
C ARG A 240 -3.88 13.28 -35.35
N ILE A 241 -3.89 13.61 -34.06
CA ILE A 241 -5.12 13.62 -33.26
C ILE A 241 -5.89 14.91 -33.56
N LEU A 242 -7.00 14.80 -34.28
CA LEU A 242 -7.94 15.89 -34.52
C LEU A 242 -9.12 15.76 -33.54
N TYR A 243 -9.49 16.87 -32.90
CA TYR A 243 -10.61 16.94 -31.96
C TYR A 243 -11.92 17.38 -32.62
N ASN A 244 -12.03 17.33 -33.96
CA ASN A 244 -13.19 17.85 -34.69
C ASN A 244 -14.34 16.83 -34.86
N SER A 245 -14.46 15.85 -33.96
CA SER A 245 -15.57 14.89 -33.98
C SER A 245 -16.75 15.49 -33.22
N SER A 246 -17.92 15.51 -33.87
CA SER A 246 -19.21 15.94 -33.32
C SER A 246 -19.73 15.03 -32.19
N THR A 247 -19.11 13.87 -31.96
CA THR A 247 -19.48 12.90 -30.93
C THR A 247 -18.76 13.17 -29.61
N ILE A 248 -19.51 13.69 -28.64
CA ILE A 248 -19.03 14.02 -27.30
C ILE A 248 -19.30 12.85 -26.35
N LEU A 249 -18.24 12.29 -25.77
CA LEU A 249 -18.35 11.28 -24.71
C LEU A 249 -18.20 11.96 -23.34
N CYS A 250 -19.23 11.81 -22.50
CA CYS A 250 -19.20 12.29 -21.12
C CYS A 250 -18.99 11.15 -20.13
N ARG A 251 -18.26 11.47 -19.07
CA ARG A 251 -17.97 10.55 -17.95
C ARG A 251 -17.85 11.35 -16.66
N CYS A 252 -18.25 10.76 -15.55
CA CYS A 252 -18.02 11.35 -14.24
C CYS A 252 -16.52 11.48 -13.97
N LYS A 253 -16.14 12.49 -13.18
CA LYS A 253 -14.76 12.66 -12.70
C LYS A 253 -14.32 11.44 -11.88
N ASN A 254 -13.02 11.22 -11.77
CA ASN A 254 -12.49 10.17 -10.89
C ASN A 254 -12.99 10.39 -9.45
N GLY A 255 -13.41 9.32 -8.78
CA GLY A 255 -14.05 9.38 -7.45
C GLY A 255 -15.56 9.60 -7.50
N PHE A 256 -16.15 9.73 -8.68
CA PHE A 256 -17.59 9.89 -8.87
C PHE A 256 -18.16 8.83 -9.81
N ASP A 257 -19.39 8.38 -9.56
CA ASP A 257 -20.13 7.45 -10.41
C ASP A 257 -21.54 7.98 -10.69
N GLY A 258 -22.18 7.49 -11.76
CA GLY A 258 -23.53 7.87 -12.15
C GLY A 258 -23.68 8.34 -13.58
N ASN A 259 -24.65 9.23 -13.79
CA ASN A 259 -24.99 9.72 -15.12
C ASN A 259 -24.43 11.14 -15.37
N PRO A 260 -23.40 11.31 -16.21
CA PRO A 260 -22.80 12.61 -16.48
C PRO A 260 -23.66 13.53 -17.36
N TYR A 261 -24.75 13.02 -17.96
CA TYR A 261 -25.68 13.79 -18.79
C TYR A 261 -26.77 14.49 -17.98
N LEU A 262 -26.87 14.24 -16.66
CA LEU A 262 -27.81 14.90 -15.75
C LEU A 262 -27.12 15.99 -14.93
N LYS A 263 -27.84 17.10 -14.65
CA LYS A 263 -27.31 18.29 -13.94
C LYS A 263 -26.68 18.00 -12.56
N HIS A 264 -27.04 16.91 -11.91
CA HIS A 264 -26.42 16.40 -10.69
C HIS A 264 -26.34 14.86 -10.69
N GLY A 265 -26.10 14.25 -11.86
CA GLY A 265 -26.14 12.79 -11.98
C GLY A 265 -24.87 12.06 -11.56
N CYS A 266 -23.73 12.76 -11.46
CA CYS A 266 -22.50 12.20 -10.89
C CYS A 266 -22.50 12.39 -9.38
N GLN A 267 -22.37 11.29 -8.64
CA GLN A 267 -22.38 11.23 -7.18
C GLN A 267 -21.04 10.70 -6.66
N ASP A 268 -20.66 11.14 -5.46
CA ASP A 268 -19.45 10.71 -4.78
C ASP A 268 -19.48 9.20 -4.52
N ILE A 269 -18.38 8.51 -4.84
CA ILE A 269 -18.23 7.09 -4.53
C ILE A 269 -17.76 6.98 -3.08
N ASP A 270 -18.54 6.33 -2.22
CA ASP A 270 -18.07 5.99 -0.89
C ASP A 270 -17.12 4.78 -0.97
N GLU A 271 -15.82 5.02 -1.19
CA GLU A 271 -14.83 3.94 -1.31
C GLU A 271 -14.60 3.20 0.01
N CYS A 272 -15.01 3.79 1.15
CA CYS A 272 -14.91 3.17 2.46
C CYS A 272 -16.08 2.24 2.79
N SER A 273 -17.19 2.32 2.04
CA SER A 273 -18.33 1.41 2.18
C SER A 273 -18.00 -0.03 1.81
N ASN A 274 -17.01 -0.25 0.94
CA ASN A 274 -16.60 -1.57 0.47
C ASN A 274 -15.08 -1.67 0.36
N SER A 275 -14.48 -2.69 1.00
CA SER A 275 -13.04 -2.94 0.99
C SER A 275 -12.46 -3.22 -0.39
N THR A 276 -13.27 -3.57 -1.40
CA THR A 276 -12.79 -3.72 -2.79
C THR A 276 -12.62 -2.39 -3.52
N LEU A 277 -13.18 -1.30 -2.98
CA LEU A 277 -13.11 0.04 -3.59
C LEU A 277 -11.95 0.89 -3.04
N ASN A 278 -11.29 0.44 -1.98
CA ASN A 278 -10.15 1.12 -1.40
C ASN A 278 -8.94 0.18 -1.22
N PHE A 279 -7.74 0.76 -1.23
CA PHE A 279 -6.48 0.03 -1.06
C PHE A 279 -5.84 0.32 0.31
N CYS A 280 -6.64 0.48 1.37
CA CYS A 280 -6.11 0.74 2.71
C CYS A 280 -5.40 -0.50 3.29
N SER A 281 -4.13 -0.34 3.67
CA SER A 281 -3.34 -1.39 4.32
C SER A 281 -3.96 -1.83 5.66
N TYR A 282 -3.74 -3.09 6.05
CA TYR A 282 -4.19 -3.63 7.34
C TYR A 282 -3.79 -2.72 8.52
N GLY A 283 -4.73 -2.44 9.41
CA GLY A 283 -4.53 -1.55 10.57
C GLY A 283 -4.66 -0.05 10.28
N LYS A 284 -5.06 0.35 9.08
CA LYS A 284 -5.46 1.74 8.75
C LYS A 284 -6.98 1.88 8.70
N THR A 285 -7.49 3.00 9.18
CA THR A 285 -8.90 3.39 9.07
C THR A 285 -9.11 4.14 7.77
N CYS A 286 -10.12 3.73 6.99
CA CYS A 286 -10.55 4.43 5.77
C CYS A 286 -11.43 5.63 6.15
N ILE A 287 -11.19 6.77 5.51
CA ILE A 287 -11.99 8.00 5.65
C ILE A 287 -12.40 8.45 4.24
N ASN A 288 -13.69 8.38 3.96
CA ASN A 288 -14.26 8.85 2.70
C ASN A 288 -14.29 10.37 2.68
N ASN A 289 -13.81 11.00 1.61
CA ASN A 289 -13.96 12.42 1.37
C ASN A 289 -14.57 12.62 -0.01
N PHE A 290 -15.10 13.81 -0.26
CA PHE A 290 -15.69 14.14 -1.54
C PHE A 290 -14.67 14.04 -2.69
N GLY A 291 -14.87 13.06 -3.56
CA GLY A 291 -14.09 12.69 -4.73
C GLY A 291 -12.88 11.79 -4.46
N TYR A 292 -12.62 11.37 -3.21
CA TYR A 292 -11.48 10.53 -2.87
C TYR A 292 -11.50 9.98 -1.42
N TYR A 293 -10.79 8.88 -1.17
CA TYR A 293 -10.57 8.36 0.19
C TYR A 293 -9.15 8.59 0.73
N LYS A 294 -9.01 8.54 2.07
CA LYS A 294 -7.73 8.55 2.79
C LYS A 294 -7.63 7.37 3.75
N CYS A 295 -6.43 6.82 3.88
CA CYS A 295 -6.14 5.74 4.84
C CYS A 295 -5.29 6.30 5.98
N GLN A 296 -5.87 6.46 7.16
CA GLN A 296 -5.17 6.97 8.33
C GLN A 296 -4.70 5.82 9.22
N LYS A 297 -3.46 5.88 9.74
CA LYS A 297 -3.03 4.95 10.80
C LYS A 297 -3.90 5.19 12.03
N GLY A 298 -4.47 4.14 12.61
CA GLY A 298 -5.13 4.24 13.91
C GLY A 298 -4.19 4.91 14.93
N LYS A 299 -4.73 5.79 15.79
CA LYS A 299 -3.94 6.35 16.90
C LYS A 299 -3.41 5.17 17.71
N LYS A 300 -2.08 5.14 17.98
CA LYS A 300 -1.50 4.12 18.86
C LYS A 300 -2.27 4.10 20.17
N SER A 301 -2.63 2.90 20.62
CA SER A 301 -3.37 2.73 21.87
C SER A 301 -2.62 3.42 23.01
N ARG A 302 -3.34 4.11 23.91
CA ARG A 302 -2.76 4.68 25.14
C ARG A 302 -1.97 3.62 25.94
N VAL A 303 -2.34 2.35 25.78
CA VAL A 303 -1.70 1.19 26.41
C VAL A 303 -0.29 0.93 25.85
N GLU A 304 -0.09 1.03 24.53
CA GLU A 304 1.24 0.87 23.92
C GLU A 304 2.20 1.97 24.35
N MET A 305 1.70 3.20 24.47
CA MET A 305 2.50 4.33 24.97
C MET A 305 2.89 4.16 26.44
N ALA A 306 2.02 3.55 27.26
CA ALA A 306 2.31 3.28 28.66
C ALA A 306 3.44 2.25 28.84
N PHE A 307 3.47 1.19 28.02
CA PHE A 307 4.52 0.16 28.11
C PHE A 307 5.93 0.70 27.82
N ILE A 308 6.07 1.60 26.85
CA ILE A 308 7.36 2.22 26.52
C ILE A 308 7.86 3.11 27.67
N ALA A 309 6.96 3.88 28.29
CA ALA A 309 7.30 4.73 29.42
C ALA A 309 7.74 3.92 30.66
N ILE A 310 7.03 2.82 30.96
CA ILE A 310 7.38 1.93 32.07
C ILE A 310 8.73 1.23 31.82
N GLY A 311 8.96 0.75 30.60
CA GLY A 311 10.22 0.10 30.22
C GLY A 311 11.43 1.03 30.34
N ALA A 312 11.31 2.27 29.87
CA ALA A 312 12.37 3.28 30.00
C ALA A 312 12.67 3.63 31.46
N GLY A 313 11.64 3.76 32.29
CA GLY A 313 11.78 4.05 33.73
C GLY A 313 12.51 2.94 34.49
N LEU A 314 12.15 1.68 34.26
CA LEU A 314 12.80 0.53 34.88
C LEU A 314 14.27 0.38 34.44
N GLY A 315 14.56 0.62 33.16
CA GLY A 315 15.92 0.58 32.63
C GLY A 315 16.85 1.61 33.29
N ALA A 316 16.36 2.85 33.45
CA ALA A 316 17.14 3.91 34.12
C ALA A 316 17.44 3.58 35.59
N LEU A 317 16.46 3.02 36.31
CA LEU A 317 16.61 2.60 37.71
C LEU A 317 17.70 1.52 37.87
N ILE A 318 17.70 0.52 37.00
CA ILE A 318 18.72 -0.55 37.02
C ILE A 318 20.12 0.02 36.79
N LEU A 319 20.27 0.93 35.82
CA LEU A 319 21.57 1.56 35.53
C LEU A 319 22.11 2.37 36.72
N LEU A 320 21.24 3.11 37.43
CA LEU A 320 21.63 3.85 38.63
C LEU A 320 22.10 2.92 39.76
N VAL A 321 21.43 1.79 39.97
CA VAL A 321 21.82 0.80 40.99
C VAL A 321 23.17 0.18 40.66
N VAL A 322 23.41 -0.19 39.39
CA VAL A 322 24.69 -0.75 38.94
C VAL A 322 25.81 0.27 39.09
N ALA A 323 25.61 1.53 38.68
CA ALA A 323 26.58 2.60 38.83
C ALA A 323 26.93 2.89 40.31
N TRP A 324 25.94 2.85 41.20
CA TRP A 324 26.16 3.03 42.63
C TRP A 324 26.97 1.88 43.24
N ARG A 325 26.67 0.63 42.84
CA ARG A 325 27.40 -0.56 43.29
C ARG A 325 28.86 -0.54 42.84
N SER A 326 29.12 -0.22 41.57
CA SER A 326 30.49 -0.14 41.04
C SER A 326 31.29 0.96 41.73
N TYR A 327 30.70 2.15 41.92
CA TYR A 327 31.31 3.25 42.67
C TYR A 327 31.71 2.84 44.10
N ARG A 328 30.83 2.12 44.80
CA ARG A 328 31.09 1.66 46.18
C ARG A 328 32.24 0.66 46.24
N VAL A 329 32.38 -0.21 45.24
CA VAL A 329 33.50 -1.17 45.13
C VAL A 329 34.81 -0.44 44.87
N PHE A 330 34.84 0.48 43.90
CA PHE A 330 36.03 1.28 43.60
C PHE A 330 36.54 2.06 44.81
N ARG A 331 35.64 2.74 45.55
CA ARG A 331 35.98 3.44 46.80
C ARG A 331 36.63 2.52 47.84
N ARG A 332 36.21 1.25 47.94
CA ARG A 332 36.78 0.29 48.90
C ARG A 332 38.20 -0.13 48.51
N ILE A 333 38.44 -0.37 47.22
CA ILE A 333 39.76 -0.75 46.69
C ILE A 333 40.79 0.35 46.95
N ILE A 334 40.43 1.62 46.68
CA ILE A 334 41.33 2.76 46.90
C ILE A 334 41.74 2.87 48.37
N LYS A 335 40.79 2.78 49.30
CA LYS A 335 41.07 2.83 50.75
C LYS A 335 41.97 1.68 51.22
N ALA A 336 41.79 0.48 50.68
CA ALA A 336 42.65 -0.67 51.02
C ALA A 336 44.09 -0.50 50.52
N ASN A 337 44.26 0.05 49.31
CA ASN A 337 45.58 0.31 48.73
C ASN A 337 46.35 1.39 49.51
N GLN A 338 45.68 2.44 50.00
CA GLN A 338 46.31 3.45 50.84
C GLN A 338 46.87 2.88 52.15
N LYS A 339 46.10 2.02 52.84
CA LYS A 339 46.58 1.35 54.06
C LYS A 339 47.80 0.48 53.83
N LYS A 340 47.83 -0.27 52.71
CA LYS A 340 49.00 -1.06 52.30
C LYS A 340 50.22 -0.18 52.02
N LYS A 341 50.04 1.02 51.44
CA LYS A 341 51.12 1.97 51.20
C LYS A 341 51.74 2.48 52.51
N PHE A 342 50.92 2.85 53.49
CA PHE A 342 51.42 3.27 54.81
C PHE A 342 52.15 2.16 55.56
N PHE A 343 51.61 0.93 55.53
CA PHE A 343 52.27 -0.22 56.14
C PHE A 343 53.67 -0.48 55.57
N LYS A 344 53.82 -0.39 54.25
CA LYS A 344 55.14 -0.51 53.59
C LYS A 344 56.08 0.63 53.95
N ARG A 345 55.59 1.88 53.92
CA ARG A 345 56.41 3.07 54.20
C ARG A 345 56.91 3.11 55.63
N ASN A 346 56.06 2.78 56.60
CA ASN A 346 56.39 2.83 58.03
C ASN A 346 57.23 1.63 58.50
N GLY A 347 57.99 1.00 57.60
CA GLY A 347 58.88 -0.12 57.92
C GLY A 347 58.19 -1.41 58.36
N GLY A 348 56.92 -1.62 57.99
CA GLY A 348 56.14 -2.78 58.42
C GLY A 348 56.75 -4.13 58.04
N LEU A 349 57.41 -4.21 56.87
CA LEU A 349 58.12 -5.41 56.44
C LEU A 349 59.37 -5.69 57.28
N LEU A 350 60.13 -4.65 57.65
CA LEU A 350 61.34 -4.76 58.48
C LEU A 350 60.97 -5.19 59.90
N LEU A 351 59.92 -4.61 60.47
CA LEU A 351 59.43 -4.98 61.80
C LEU A 351 58.90 -6.42 61.83
N GLU A 352 58.14 -6.84 60.80
CA GLU A 352 57.65 -8.22 60.68
C GLU A 352 58.81 -9.23 60.61
N GLN A 353 59.87 -8.91 59.86
CA GLN A 353 61.08 -9.73 59.79
C GLN A 353 61.79 -9.85 61.16
N ARG A 354 61.98 -8.75 61.89
CA ARG A 354 62.65 -8.72 63.20
C ARG A 354 61.84 -9.41 64.30
N LEU A 355 60.50 -9.28 64.26
CA LEU A 355 59.60 -10.00 65.17
C LEU A 355 59.53 -11.50 64.84
N SER A 356 59.75 -11.88 63.58
CA SER A 356 59.80 -13.29 63.16
C SER A 356 61.10 -14.00 63.57
N SER A 357 62.24 -13.28 63.61
CA SER A 357 63.54 -13.86 63.94
C SER A 357 63.79 -14.06 65.45
N THR A 358 62.99 -13.42 66.32
CA THR A 358 63.13 -13.53 67.77
C THR A 358 62.32 -14.74 68.28
N GLN A 359 62.78 -15.95 67.97
CA GLN A 359 62.26 -17.19 68.56
C GLN A 359 63.09 -17.51 69.80
N ASN A 360 62.53 -17.27 70.99
CA ASN A 360 62.62 -18.12 72.20
C ASN A 360 62.04 -17.37 73.43
N GLY A 361 60.76 -17.65 73.77
CA GLY A 361 60.25 -17.51 75.15
C GLY A 361 59.52 -16.24 75.61
N VAL A 362 59.34 -15.19 74.78
CA VAL A 362 58.64 -13.96 75.19
C VAL A 362 57.30 -13.79 74.44
N GLU A 363 56.25 -13.34 75.15
CA GLU A 363 54.93 -13.03 74.56
C GLU A 363 55.07 -12.09 73.34
N ARG A 364 54.61 -12.54 72.17
CA ARG A 364 54.70 -11.80 70.91
C ARG A 364 53.95 -10.46 70.96
N THR A 365 54.64 -9.36 70.68
CA THR A 365 54.02 -8.09 70.29
C THR A 365 53.12 -8.29 69.07
N LYS A 366 51.84 -7.95 69.19
CA LYS A 366 50.87 -8.13 68.10
C LYS A 366 50.80 -6.89 67.23
N LEU A 367 50.94 -7.05 65.91
CA LEU A 367 50.59 -6.00 64.97
C LEU A 367 49.07 -5.80 64.97
N SER A 368 48.62 -4.61 65.34
CA SER A 368 47.20 -4.25 65.47
C SER A 368 46.77 -3.38 64.30
N SER A 369 45.53 -3.55 63.82
CA SER A 369 44.97 -2.68 62.77
C SER A 369 44.58 -1.32 63.32
N SER A 370 44.72 -0.27 62.50
CA SER A 370 44.38 1.11 62.88
C SER A 370 42.96 1.24 63.41
N LYS A 371 42.01 0.50 62.80
CA LYS A 371 40.59 0.49 63.19
C LYS A 371 40.39 0.04 64.63
N LYS A 372 41.18 -0.93 65.12
CA LYS A 372 41.06 -1.42 66.50
C LYS A 372 41.56 -0.38 67.50
N LEU A 373 42.63 0.34 67.18
CA LEU A 373 43.17 1.41 68.03
C LEU A 373 42.27 2.64 68.03
N GLU A 374 41.71 3.02 66.88
CA GLU A 374 40.68 4.07 66.79
C GLU A 374 39.47 3.72 67.67
N GLN A 375 38.93 2.51 67.56
CA GLN A 375 37.81 2.09 68.41
C GLN A 375 38.17 2.09 69.90
N ALA A 376 39.35 1.57 70.25
CA ALA A 376 39.79 1.52 71.65
C ALA A 376 39.94 2.91 72.28
N THR A 377 40.36 3.90 71.48
CA THR A 377 40.62 5.28 71.92
C THR A 377 39.46 6.23 71.65
N ASP A 378 38.31 5.73 71.18
CA ASP A 378 37.19 6.55 70.72
C ASP A 378 37.62 7.61 69.68
N HIS A 379 38.23 7.14 68.59
CA HIS A 379 38.78 7.96 67.50
C HIS A 379 39.86 8.95 67.96
N PHE A 380 40.74 8.52 68.88
CA PHE A 380 41.75 9.39 69.50
C PHE A 380 41.13 10.63 70.16
N ASN A 381 40.08 10.41 70.96
CA ASN A 381 39.35 11.47 71.64
C ASN A 381 40.28 12.28 72.56
N VAL A 382 40.28 13.60 72.41
CA VAL A 382 41.11 14.52 73.21
C VAL A 382 40.84 14.42 74.71
N ASN A 383 39.61 14.07 75.11
CA ASN A 383 39.25 13.90 76.52
C ASN A 383 39.84 12.62 77.14
N ARG A 384 40.42 11.74 76.32
CA ARG A 384 41.09 10.51 76.76
C ARG A 384 42.60 10.63 76.78
N ILE A 385 43.17 11.83 76.59
CA ILE A 385 44.60 12.04 76.66
C ILE A 385 45.08 11.82 78.10
N LEU A 386 46.08 10.95 78.25
CA LEU A 386 46.79 10.70 79.51
C LEU A 386 48.04 11.59 79.64
N GLY A 387 48.61 12.02 78.52
CA GLY A 387 49.77 12.89 78.48
C GLY A 387 50.19 13.25 77.06
N ILE A 388 50.86 14.41 76.93
CA ILE A 388 51.42 14.94 75.67
C ILE A 388 52.90 15.21 75.91
N GLY A 389 53.76 14.75 75.01
CA GLY A 389 55.20 15.02 75.06
C GLY A 389 55.81 15.13 73.66
N GLY A 390 57.12 15.41 73.59
CA GLY A 390 57.81 15.62 72.31
C GLY A 390 57.81 14.42 71.36
N GLN A 391 57.61 13.20 71.89
CA GLN A 391 57.55 11.96 71.09
C GLN A 391 56.11 11.52 70.75
N GLY A 392 55.10 12.34 71.08
CA GLY A 392 53.71 12.09 70.73
C GLY A 392 52.72 12.17 71.90
N THR A 393 51.49 11.73 71.61
CA THR A 393 50.35 11.82 72.52
C THR A 393 49.93 10.43 73.00
N VAL A 394 49.70 10.29 74.31
CA VAL A 394 49.26 9.03 74.93
C VAL A 394 47.78 9.13 75.27
N TYR A 395 46.98 8.18 74.79
CA TYR A 395 45.55 8.09 75.02
C TYR A 395 45.20 6.90 75.92
N LYS A 396 44.17 7.03 76.76
CA LYS A 396 43.52 5.95 77.47
C LYS A 396 42.62 5.18 76.52
N GLY A 397 42.98 3.93 76.24
CA GLY A 397 42.21 3.02 75.41
C GLY A 397 41.55 1.89 76.21
N MET A 398 40.49 1.31 75.65
CA MET A 398 39.90 0.05 76.12
C MET A 398 39.86 -0.94 74.95
N LEU A 399 40.55 -2.07 75.08
CA LEU A 399 40.51 -3.14 74.10
C LEU A 399 39.14 -3.85 74.14
N SER A 400 38.81 -4.59 73.07
CA SER A 400 37.54 -5.32 72.96
C SER A 400 37.35 -6.42 74.02
N ASP A 401 38.43 -6.86 74.66
CA ASP A 401 38.42 -7.81 75.78
C ASP A 401 38.26 -7.13 77.15
N GLY A 402 38.01 -5.82 77.19
CA GLY A 402 37.82 -5.03 78.40
C GLY A 402 39.12 -4.54 79.06
N ARG A 403 40.29 -4.90 78.53
CA ARG A 403 41.57 -4.43 79.08
C ARG A 403 41.79 -2.95 78.80
N ILE A 404 42.15 -2.20 79.84
CA ILE A 404 42.54 -0.79 79.73
C ILE A 404 44.00 -0.72 79.29
N VAL A 405 44.28 0.07 78.26
CA VAL A 405 45.62 0.22 77.67
C VAL A 405 46.00 1.68 77.50
N ALA A 406 47.29 1.97 77.48
CA ALA A 406 47.81 3.25 77.02
C ALA A 406 48.19 3.13 75.54
N VAL A 407 47.63 3.98 74.69
CA VAL A 407 47.91 4.01 73.25
C VAL A 407 48.74 5.27 72.95
N LYS A 408 50.04 5.09 72.73
CA LYS A 408 50.93 6.17 72.27
C LYS A 408 50.78 6.33 70.76
N LYS A 409 50.35 7.51 70.31
CA LYS A 409 50.37 7.94 68.92
C LYS A 409 51.60 8.81 68.74
N SER A 410 52.59 8.34 67.97
CA SER A 410 53.78 9.13 67.67
C SER A 410 53.42 10.38 66.88
N GLN A 411 54.12 11.47 67.15
CA GLN A 411 54.07 12.70 66.37
C GLN A 411 55.36 12.76 65.55
N LYS A 412 55.24 12.90 64.23
CA LYS A 412 56.31 13.12 63.23
C LYS A 412 57.58 12.27 63.39
N VAL A 413 57.79 11.29 62.52
CA VAL A 413 59.06 10.53 62.42
C VAL A 413 59.69 10.91 61.09
N ASP A 414 60.91 11.47 61.11
CA ASP A 414 61.68 11.76 59.89
C ASP A 414 62.14 10.45 59.24
N GLU A 415 62.41 10.42 57.93
CA GLU A 415 62.82 9.17 57.25
C GLU A 415 64.12 8.58 57.84
N ASP A 416 65.00 9.42 58.38
CA ASP A 416 66.24 9.04 59.07
C ASP A 416 66.00 8.47 60.50
N ASP A 417 64.84 8.73 61.11
CA ASP A 417 64.47 8.26 62.45
C ASP A 417 63.61 6.98 62.43
N LEU A 418 63.26 6.46 61.24
CA LEU A 418 62.43 5.27 61.10
C LEU A 418 63.11 4.02 61.68
N GLU A 419 64.42 3.87 61.49
CA GLU A 419 65.19 2.78 62.06
C GLU A 419 65.28 2.88 63.58
N VAL A 420 65.39 4.10 64.12
CA VAL A 420 65.35 4.37 65.57
C VAL A 420 64.01 3.96 66.16
N PHE A 421 62.91 4.32 65.50
CA PHE A 421 61.55 3.92 65.93
C PHE A 421 61.36 2.39 65.90
N ILE A 422 61.79 1.72 64.83
CA ILE A 422 61.70 0.25 64.75
C ILE A 422 62.56 -0.39 65.85
N ASN A 423 63.78 0.10 66.08
CA ASN A 423 64.65 -0.40 67.14
C ASN A 423 64.04 -0.19 68.53
N GLU A 424 63.42 0.97 68.81
CA GLU A 424 62.68 1.22 70.04
C GLU A 424 61.55 0.20 70.24
N VAL A 425 60.73 -0.03 69.21
CA VAL A 425 59.61 -0.98 69.25
C VAL A 425 60.11 -2.42 69.47
N VAL A 426 61.22 -2.81 68.81
CA VAL A 426 61.84 -4.12 68.98
C VAL A 426 62.39 -4.29 70.40
N ILE A 427 63.13 -3.32 70.92
CA ILE A 427 63.69 -3.36 72.28
C ILE A 427 62.56 -3.42 73.31
N LEU A 428 61.56 -2.54 73.22
CA LEU A 428 60.41 -2.52 74.14
C LEU A 428 59.57 -3.79 74.06
N SER A 429 59.54 -4.47 72.91
CA SER A 429 58.84 -5.75 72.79
C SER A 429 59.53 -6.91 73.51
N GLN A 430 60.84 -6.84 73.69
CA GLN A 430 61.65 -7.89 74.31
C GLN A 430 61.80 -7.70 75.83
N ILE A 431 61.54 -6.49 76.35
CA ILE A 431 61.65 -6.20 77.78
C ILE A 431 60.37 -6.64 78.52
N ASN A 432 60.53 -7.56 79.48
CA ASN A 432 59.47 -7.97 80.39
C ASN A 432 59.98 -7.89 81.84
N HIS A 433 59.81 -6.72 82.48
CA HIS A 433 60.30 -6.47 83.83
C HIS A 433 59.23 -5.78 84.69
N ARG A 434 59.15 -6.11 85.98
CA ARG A 434 58.11 -5.61 86.91
C ARG A 434 58.06 -4.08 87.01
N ASN A 435 59.19 -3.41 86.78
CA ASN A 435 59.33 -1.95 86.88
C ASN A 435 59.35 -1.23 85.51
N VAL A 436 59.03 -1.92 84.40
CA VAL A 436 58.99 -1.33 83.05
C VAL A 436 57.62 -1.56 82.43
N VAL A 437 57.07 -0.55 81.74
CA VAL A 437 55.78 -0.66 81.05
C VAL A 437 55.89 -1.62 79.87
N LYS A 438 55.06 -2.67 79.87
CA LYS A 438 55.06 -3.69 78.82
C LYS A 438 54.39 -3.21 77.53
N LEU A 439 55.06 -3.39 76.40
CA LEU A 439 54.47 -3.15 75.07
C LEU A 439 53.58 -4.33 74.65
N LEU A 440 52.31 -4.06 74.34
CA LEU A 440 51.34 -5.10 73.93
C LEU A 440 51.25 -5.28 72.40
N GLY A 441 51.56 -4.23 71.65
CA GLY A 441 51.45 -4.23 70.21
C GLY A 441 51.71 -2.85 69.60
N CYS A 442 51.77 -2.80 68.28
CA CYS A 442 51.94 -1.56 67.50
C CYS A 442 51.06 -1.60 66.23
N CYS A 443 50.86 -0.44 65.59
CA CYS A 443 50.11 -0.31 64.34
C CYS A 443 50.90 0.58 63.38
N LEU A 444 51.00 0.16 62.12
CA LEU A 444 51.74 0.87 61.07
C LEU A 444 50.85 1.26 59.86
N GLU A 445 49.53 1.06 59.95
CA GLU A 445 48.56 1.32 58.86
C GLU A 445 48.09 2.80 58.75
N THR A 446 48.62 3.68 59.60
CA THR A 446 48.23 5.09 59.69
C THR A 446 49.27 6.00 59.04
N GLU A 447 48.81 7.14 58.54
CA GLU A 447 49.71 8.22 58.13
C GLU A 447 50.51 8.70 59.34
N VAL A 448 51.83 8.55 59.25
CA VAL A 448 52.76 9.30 60.07
C VAL A 448 52.99 10.57 59.27
N SER A 449 52.53 11.72 59.77
CA SER A 449 52.77 12.99 59.10
C SER A 449 54.28 13.21 59.02
N LEU A 450 54.79 13.33 57.79
CA LEU A 450 56.18 13.72 57.51
C LEU A 450 56.49 15.13 58.00
#